data_AF-A0A485NSY2-F1
#
_entry.id   AF-A0A485NSY2-F1
#
_cell.length_a   1.000
_cell.length_b   1.000
_cell.length_c   1.000
_cell.angle_alpha   90.00
_cell.angle_beta   90.00
_cell.angle_gamma   90.00
#
_symmetry.space_group_name_H-M   'P 1'
#
loop_
_entity.id
_entity.type
_entity.pdbx_description
1 polymer ?
#
loop_
_entity_poly.entity_id
_entity_poly.type
_entity_poly.pdbx_seq_one_letter_code
_entity_poly.pdbx_strand_id
1 'polypeptide(L)' 'MATQGPNKVIFLLVGHKSDLQSTRVVSAQEAEELAASLGMAFMETSAKKNCNVDLA' A
#
# COMPACT_ATOMS: atom_id res chain seq x y z
N MET A 1 29.36 -4.93 -5.08
CA MET A 1 28.35 -5.03 -3.99
C MET A 1 28.09 -3.62 -3.51
N ALA A 2 26.92 -3.04 -3.82
CA ALA A 2 26.65 -1.64 -3.52
C ALA A 2 26.48 -1.45 -2.01
N THR A 3 27.34 -0.62 -1.43
CA THR A 3 27.28 -0.19 -0.03
C THR A 3 26.13 0.79 0.14
N GLN A 4 24.98 0.35 0.65
CA GLN A 4 23.89 1.27 1.02
C GLN A 4 24.28 2.07 2.27
N GLY A 5 24.33 3.39 2.13
CA GLY A 5 24.54 4.34 3.23
C GLY A 5 23.32 4.48 4.17
N PRO A 6 23.46 5.20 5.29
CA PRO A 6 22.60 5.09 6.49
C PRO A 6 21.19 5.72 6.40
N ASN A 7 20.69 6.08 5.22
CA ASN A 7 19.38 6.74 5.05
C ASN A 7 18.46 5.96 4.10
N LYS A 8 18.11 4.72 4.46
CA LYS A 8 17.11 3.93 3.72
C LYS A 8 15.71 4.34 4.20
N VAL A 9 14.96 5.04 3.35
CA VAL A 9 13.53 5.29 3.56
C VAL A 9 12.73 4.10 3.02
N ILE A 10 11.80 3.59 3.82
CA ILE A 10 10.88 2.52 3.43
C ILE A 10 9.56 3.17 3.02
N PHE A 11 9.00 2.74 1.89
CA PHE A 11 7.74 3.22 1.37
C PHE A 11 6.71 2.10 1.35
N LEU A 12 5.47 2.44 1.69
CA LEU A 12 4.29 1.57 1.66
C LEU A 12 3.18 2.29 0.88
N LEU A 13 2.63 1.62 -0.14
CA LEU A 13 1.45 2.09 -0.85
C LEU A 13 0.19 1.67 -0.09
N VAL A 14 -0.63 2.64 0.30
CA VAL A 14 -1.86 2.38 1.07
C VAL A 14 -3.10 2.63 0.22
N GLY A 15 -3.85 1.57 -0.06
CA GLY A 15 -5.19 1.63 -0.68
C GLY A 15 -6.26 1.92 0.37
N HIS A 16 -6.51 3.21 0.64
CA HIS A 16 -7.47 3.62 1.68
C HIS A 16 -8.94 3.54 1.20
N LYS A 17 -9.88 3.45 2.16
CA LYS A 17 -11.34 3.29 1.95
C LYS A 17 -11.73 1.95 1.32
N SER A 18 -11.01 0.87 1.64
CA SER A 18 -11.33 -0.49 1.18
C SER A 18 -12.73 -0.99 1.58
N ASP A 19 -13.41 -0.31 2.51
CA ASP A 19 -14.81 -0.57 2.86
C ASP A 19 -15.81 -0.19 1.75
N LEU A 20 -15.43 0.66 0.80
CA LEU A 20 -16.28 1.12 -0.31
C LEU A 20 -16.17 0.23 -1.56
N GLN A 21 -16.32 -1.09 -1.38
CA GLN A 21 -16.14 -2.08 -2.47
C GLN A 21 -17.09 -1.84 -3.66
N SER A 22 -18.33 -1.43 -3.41
CA SER A 22 -19.33 -1.18 -4.48
C SER A 22 -19.00 0.02 -5.37
N THR A 23 -18.13 0.93 -4.91
CA THR A 23 -17.67 2.10 -5.68
C THR A 23 -16.17 2.02 -5.95
N ARG A 24 -15.61 0.80 -5.93
CA ARG A 24 -14.20 0.57 -6.23
C ARG A 24 -13.92 0.98 -7.67
N VAL A 25 -12.90 1.81 -7.85
CA VAL A 25 -12.41 2.26 -9.16
C VAL A 25 -11.01 1.76 -9.48
N VAL A 26 -10.23 1.37 -8.46
CA VAL A 26 -8.91 0.76 -8.60
C VAL A 26 -8.97 -0.67 -8.07
N SER A 27 -8.59 -1.64 -8.91
CA SER A 27 -8.51 -3.04 -8.50
C SER A 27 -7.33 -3.28 -7.56
N ALA A 28 -7.44 -4.29 -6.69
CA ALA A 28 -6.31 -4.66 -5.82
C ALA A 28 -5.07 -5.06 -6.65
N GLN A 29 -5.28 -5.75 -7.77
CA GLN A 29 -4.22 -6.16 -8.67
C GLN A 29 -3.47 -4.97 -9.27
N GLU A 30 -4.17 -3.96 -9.77
CA GLU A 30 -3.54 -2.75 -10.34
C GLU A 30 -2.69 -2.01 -9.30
N ALA A 31 -3.17 -1.91 -8.06
CA ALA A 31 -2.42 -1.28 -6.98
C ALA A 31 -1.19 -2.10 -6.56
N GLU A 32 -1.31 -3.43 -6.55
CA GLU A 32 -0.20 -4.33 -6.26
C GLU A 32 0.88 -4.29 -7.35
N GLU A 33 0.46 -4.27 -8.63
CA GLU A 33 1.35 -4.07 -9.78
C GLU A 33 2.08 -2.72 -9.71
N LEU A 34 1.38 -1.65 -9.34
CA LEU A 34 1.99 -0.34 -9.14
C LEU A 34 3.02 -0.38 -8.01
N ALA A 35 2.68 -0.93 -6.84
CA ALA A 35 3.60 -1.03 -5.72
C ALA A 35 4.84 -1.85 -6.08
N ALA A 36 4.66 -2.99 -6.75
CA ALA A 36 5.76 -3.82 -7.25
C ALA A 36 6.67 -3.04 -8.22
N SER A 37 6.11 -2.29 -9.16
CA SER A 37 6.87 -1.47 -10.11
C SER A 37 7.70 -0.37 -9.44
N LEU A 38 7.24 0.12 -8.29
CA LEU A 38 7.91 1.16 -7.49
C LEU A 38 8.84 0.57 -6.41
N GLY A 39 8.89 -0.75 -6.27
CA GLY A 39 9.67 -1.42 -5.21
C GLY A 39 9.12 -1.18 -3.79
N MET A 40 7.81 -0.98 -3.68
CA MET A 40 7.08 -0.72 -2.44
C MET A 40 6.21 -1.91 -2.05
N ALA A 41 5.89 -2.03 -0.77
CA ALA A 41 4.82 -2.93 -0.34
C ALA A 41 3.44 -2.27 -0.61
N PHE A 42 2.38 -3.07 -0.65
CA PHE A 42 1.00 -2.60 -0.79
C PHE A 42 0.13 -3.13 0.36
N MET A 43 -0.79 -2.30 0.85
CA MET A 43 -1.80 -2.70 1.82
C MET A 43 -3.11 -1.92 1.62
N GLU A 44 -4.25 -2.62 1.65
CA GLU A 44 -5.56 -1.98 1.71
C GLU A 44 -5.98 -1.71 3.16
N THR A 45 -6.53 -0.51 3.41
CA THR A 45 -6.94 -0.08 4.75
C THR A 45 -8.32 0.56 4.74
N SER A 46 -8.98 0.60 5.89
CA SER A 46 -10.19 1.38 6.10
C SER A 46 -10.18 2.01 7.49
N ALA A 47 -10.01 3.33 7.56
CA ALA A 47 -10.16 4.05 8.82
C ALA A 47 -11.58 3.92 9.39
N LYS A 48 -12.60 3.83 8.53
CA LYS A 48 -14.00 3.70 8.95
C LYS A 48 -14.30 2.36 9.62
N LYS A 49 -13.72 1.28 9.10
CA LYS A 49 -13.91 -0.08 9.63
C LYS A 49 -12.81 -0.50 10.60
N ASN A 50 -11.84 0.37 10.84
CA ASN A 50 -10.60 0.06 11.56
C ASN A 50 -9.92 -1.21 11.02
N CYS A 51 -9.85 -1.32 9.69
CA CYS A 51 -9.20 -2.45 9.02
C CYS A 51 -7.77 -2.07 8.62
N ASN A 52 -6.80 -2.86 9.08
CA ASN A 52 -5.38 -2.74 8.77
C ASN A 52 -4.75 -1.37 9.10
N VAL A 53 -5.39 -0.57 9.95
CA VAL A 53 -4.91 0.78 10.30
C VAL A 53 -3.65 0.69 11.18
N ASP A 54 -3.59 -0.29 12.07
CA ASP A 54 -2.46 -0.51 12.98
C ASP A 54 -1.27 -1.24 12.32
N LEU A 55 -1.52 -1.85 11.15
CA LEU A 55 -0.56 -2.68 10.41
C LEU A 55 0.14 -1.92 9.26
N ALA A 56 -0.46 -0.81 8.83
CA ALA A 56 0.07 0.07 7.78
C ALA A 56 1.01 1.13 8.37
#